data_AF-A0A2T3JIR9-F1
#
_entry.id   AF-A0A2T3JIR9-F1
#
_cell.length_a   1.000
_cell.length_b   1.000
_cell.length_c   1.000
_cell.angle_alpha   90.00
_cell.angle_beta   90.00
_cell.angle_gamma   90.00
#
_symmetry.space_group_name_H-M   'P 1'
#
loop_
_entity.id
_entity.type
_entity.pdbx_description
1 polymer ?
#
loop_
_entity_poly.entity_id
_entity_poly.type
_entity_poly.pdbx_seq_one_letter_code
_entity_poly.pdbx_strand_id
1 'polypeptide(L)'
;MKTIFNLYALTLAVFAISCVVLMTEPGQVIGVPRDWLLGYFRYMPLFWAGQIVALIILWIANIRGKFWNSLWMCLASIGIGVTFWAQSYAMPTAFPTEQLNAKYYSVEDANMFIPEEDSRVYVTEINGEIRIFPRYHLQVPHVAGWESEGTGYAITYCGLSNLPMVVETDYGLGTSDLQVLGQAHNNLIFKDVNNGTAIQQITMQSEFTDHTTTVHPNTQMDWEKAKTMYPDAKVYIYGMERLIDSILLGLFEKPLQEQRDIDNPDFMFDTLNLADSRLNPKSEILGYDNGTQQIAIDPDFARANDGFVFELNDDVLQISTDGDVIKLVNTMGEQVATHNGVHFGIWAQFFPNTEVLK
;
A
#
# COMPACT_ATOMS: atom_id res chain seq x y z
N MET A 1 -34.25 -25.73 -22.72
CA MET A 1 -33.93 -25.87 -21.28
C MET A 1 -32.42 -25.97 -21.02
N LYS A 2 -31.68 -26.90 -21.66
CA LYS A 2 -30.21 -26.99 -21.49
C LYS A 2 -29.44 -25.70 -21.82
N THR A 3 -29.87 -24.95 -22.85
CA THR A 3 -29.29 -23.64 -23.19
C THR A 3 -29.44 -22.62 -22.06
N ILE A 4 -30.61 -22.56 -21.43
CA ILE A 4 -30.87 -21.65 -20.30
C ILE A 4 -30.02 -22.05 -19.08
N PHE A 5 -29.89 -23.35 -18.82
CA PHE A 5 -29.01 -23.87 -17.77
C PHE A 5 -27.54 -23.48 -17.99
N ASN A 6 -27.02 -23.68 -19.21
CA ASN A 6 -25.65 -23.30 -19.54
C ASN A 6 -25.43 -21.77 -19.45
N LEU A 7 -26.43 -20.98 -19.87
CA LEU A 7 -26.36 -19.52 -19.75
C LEU A 7 -26.31 -19.10 -18.28
N TYR A 8 -27.12 -19.71 -17.42
CA TYR A 8 -27.10 -19.46 -15.98
C TYR A 8 -25.76 -19.83 -15.34
N ALA A 9 -25.19 -20.99 -15.70
CA ALA A 9 -23.86 -21.41 -15.24
C ALA A 9 -22.77 -20.44 -15.67
N LEU A 10 -22.83 -19.97 -16.93
CA LEU A 10 -21.90 -18.97 -17.45
C LEU A 10 -22.04 -17.64 -16.72
N THR A 11 -23.26 -17.15 -16.49
CA THR A 11 -23.51 -15.92 -15.74
C THR A 11 -22.93 -16.00 -14.33
N LEU A 12 -23.12 -17.12 -13.62
CA LEU A 12 -22.54 -17.33 -12.30
C LEU A 12 -21.00 -17.30 -12.35
N ALA A 13 -20.40 -18.00 -13.32
CA ALA A 13 -18.95 -18.03 -13.47
C ALA A 13 -18.37 -16.63 -13.79
N VAL A 14 -18.98 -15.91 -14.73
CA VAL A 14 -18.58 -14.54 -15.08
C VAL A 14 -18.69 -13.63 -13.87
N PHE A 15 -19.80 -13.68 -13.13
CA PHE A 15 -19.99 -12.88 -11.93
C PHE A 15 -18.92 -13.17 -10.87
N ALA A 16 -18.64 -14.44 -10.59
CA ALA A 16 -17.63 -14.86 -9.63
C ALA A 16 -16.22 -14.39 -10.03
N ILE A 17 -15.87 -14.50 -11.33
CA ILE A 17 -14.60 -14.02 -11.87
C ILE A 17 -14.51 -12.49 -11.77
N SER A 18 -15.57 -11.76 -12.09
CA SER A 18 -15.59 -10.30 -11.94
C SER A 18 -15.32 -9.85 -10.51
N CYS A 19 -15.84 -10.58 -9.51
CA CYS A 19 -15.53 -10.32 -8.10
C CYS A 19 -14.05 -10.58 -7.77
N VAL A 20 -13.40 -11.59 -8.39
CA VAL A 20 -11.95 -11.80 -8.23
C VAL A 20 -11.17 -10.65 -8.87
N VAL A 21 -11.51 -10.26 -10.10
CA VAL A 21 -10.86 -9.16 -10.84
C VAL A 21 -10.90 -7.87 -10.01
N LEU A 22 -12.04 -7.57 -9.40
CA LEU A 22 -12.22 -6.38 -8.59
C LEU A 22 -11.30 -6.34 -7.34
N MET A 23 -10.93 -7.49 -6.80
CA MET A 23 -10.12 -7.63 -5.57
C MET A 23 -8.64 -7.93 -5.81
N THR A 24 -8.19 -7.92 -7.07
CA THR A 24 -6.83 -8.30 -7.45
C THR A 24 -6.25 -7.34 -8.48
N GLU A 25 -4.95 -7.45 -8.76
CA GLU A 25 -4.22 -6.60 -9.72
C GLU A 25 -4.90 -6.44 -11.10
N PRO A 26 -5.55 -7.46 -11.71
CA PRO A 26 -6.31 -7.27 -12.94
C PRO A 26 -7.36 -6.16 -12.90
N GLY A 27 -7.95 -5.88 -11.74
CA GLY A 27 -8.90 -4.77 -11.56
C GLY A 27 -8.23 -3.41 -11.76
N GLN A 28 -6.95 -3.28 -11.42
CA GLN A 28 -6.17 -2.05 -11.58
C GLN A 28 -5.81 -1.80 -13.03
N VAL A 29 -5.44 -2.86 -13.76
CA VAL A 29 -5.14 -2.80 -15.20
C VAL A 29 -6.31 -2.22 -16.00
N ILE A 30 -7.54 -2.51 -15.58
CA ILE A 30 -8.76 -2.01 -16.24
C ILE A 30 -9.35 -0.77 -15.56
N GLY A 31 -8.67 -0.19 -14.56
CA GLY A 31 -9.09 1.03 -13.87
C GLY A 31 -10.40 0.89 -13.09
N VAL A 32 -10.60 -0.21 -12.36
CA VAL A 32 -11.77 -0.37 -11.48
C VAL A 32 -11.83 0.80 -10.47
N PRO A 33 -12.97 1.49 -10.34
CA PRO A 33 -13.11 2.58 -9.37
C PRO A 33 -12.89 2.10 -7.93
N ARG A 34 -12.22 2.92 -7.11
CA ARG A 34 -12.00 2.68 -5.68
C ARG A 34 -13.29 2.33 -4.93
N ASP A 35 -14.38 3.05 -5.21
CA ASP A 35 -15.67 2.83 -4.54
C ASP A 35 -16.26 1.45 -4.81
N TRP A 36 -15.96 0.85 -5.98
CA TRP A 36 -16.40 -0.50 -6.29
C TRP A 36 -15.59 -1.53 -5.50
N LEU A 37 -14.27 -1.33 -5.38
CA LEU A 37 -13.39 -2.14 -4.55
C LEU A 37 -13.84 -2.12 -3.09
N LEU A 38 -14.01 -0.93 -2.51
CA LEU A 38 -14.43 -0.76 -1.13
C LEU A 38 -15.87 -1.24 -0.89
N GLY A 39 -16.78 -0.93 -1.81
CA GLY A 39 -18.16 -1.37 -1.74
C GLY A 39 -18.27 -2.90 -1.76
N TYR A 40 -17.53 -3.56 -2.65
CA TYR A 40 -17.48 -5.02 -2.66
C TYR A 40 -16.88 -5.57 -1.37
N PHE A 41 -15.74 -5.04 -0.91
CA PHE A 41 -15.09 -5.51 0.33
C PHE A 41 -16.06 -5.44 1.53
N ARG A 42 -16.76 -4.32 1.70
CA ARG A 42 -17.77 -4.12 2.75
C ARG A 42 -18.91 -5.14 2.69
N TYR A 43 -19.36 -5.48 1.49
CA TYR A 43 -20.50 -6.39 1.27
C TYR A 43 -20.09 -7.79 0.81
N MET A 44 -18.81 -8.16 0.93
CA MET A 44 -18.27 -9.40 0.41
C MET A 44 -19.05 -10.63 0.89
N PRO A 45 -19.47 -10.75 2.18
CA PRO A 45 -20.30 -11.86 2.63
C PRO A 45 -21.65 -11.98 1.89
N LEU A 46 -22.26 -10.87 1.49
CA LEU A 46 -23.51 -10.86 0.74
C LEU A 46 -23.29 -11.38 -0.70
N PHE A 47 -22.20 -10.95 -1.34
CA PHE A 47 -21.82 -11.45 -2.66
C PHE A 47 -21.52 -12.95 -2.64
N TRP A 48 -20.86 -13.44 -1.59
CA TRP A 48 -20.62 -14.87 -1.39
C TRP A 48 -21.91 -15.66 -1.18
N ALA A 49 -22.80 -15.17 -0.32
CA ALA A 49 -24.10 -15.79 -0.10
C ALA A 49 -24.91 -15.88 -1.40
N GLY A 50 -24.93 -14.80 -2.20
CA GLY A 50 -25.57 -14.79 -3.52
C GLY A 50 -25.00 -15.83 -4.47
N GLN A 51 -23.67 -15.97 -4.54
CA GLN A 51 -23.00 -16.97 -5.37
C GLN A 51 -23.28 -18.41 -4.90
N ILE A 52 -23.30 -18.65 -3.57
CA ILE A 52 -23.66 -19.95 -3.00
C ILE A 52 -25.11 -20.31 -3.34
N VAL A 53 -26.04 -19.39 -3.16
CA VAL A 53 -27.46 -19.60 -3.53
C VAL A 53 -27.59 -19.90 -5.02
N ALA A 54 -26.88 -19.15 -5.87
CA ALA A 54 -26.89 -19.39 -7.30
C ALA A 54 -26.31 -20.77 -7.66
N LEU A 55 -25.23 -21.19 -7.00
CA LEU A 55 -24.66 -22.53 -7.17
C LEU A 55 -25.63 -23.64 -6.73
N ILE A 56 -26.35 -23.44 -5.62
CA ILE A 56 -27.40 -24.38 -5.16
C ILE A 56 -28.53 -24.49 -6.19
N ILE A 57 -29.00 -23.37 -6.75
CA ILE A 57 -30.01 -23.36 -7.82
C ILE A 57 -29.50 -24.13 -9.05
N LEU A 58 -28.23 -23.92 -9.43
CA LEU A 58 -27.59 -24.66 -10.52
C LEU A 58 -27.59 -26.16 -10.24
N TRP A 59 -27.23 -26.60 -9.03
CA TRP A 59 -27.29 -28.01 -8.64
C TRP A 59 -28.70 -28.60 -8.70
N ILE A 60 -29.70 -27.90 -8.17
CA ILE A 60 -31.11 -28.34 -8.21
C ILE A 60 -31.59 -28.48 -9.64
N ALA A 61 -31.29 -27.50 -10.50
CA ALA A 61 -31.63 -27.54 -11.92
C ALA A 61 -30.94 -28.71 -12.63
N ASN A 62 -29.67 -28.99 -12.31
CA ASN A 62 -28.95 -30.11 -12.90
C ASN A 62 -29.50 -31.47 -12.46
N ILE A 63 -29.85 -31.66 -11.19
CA ILE A 63 -30.42 -32.91 -10.68
C ILE A 63 -31.74 -33.23 -11.39
N ARG A 64 -32.59 -32.21 -11.59
CA ARG A 64 -33.89 -32.37 -12.26
C ARG A 64 -33.75 -32.57 -13.77
N GLY A 65 -32.88 -31.81 -14.43
CA GLY A 65 -32.74 -31.80 -15.88
C GLY A 65 -31.69 -32.74 -16.45
N LYS A 66 -30.80 -33.29 -15.61
CA LYS A 66 -29.63 -34.11 -15.99
C LYS A 66 -28.80 -33.48 -17.10
N PHE A 67 -28.58 -32.15 -17.02
CA PHE A 67 -27.98 -31.38 -18.11
C PHE A 67 -26.47 -31.65 -18.26
N TRP A 68 -25.75 -31.71 -17.14
CA TRP A 68 -24.34 -32.00 -16.99
C TRP A 68 -24.13 -33.25 -16.12
N ASN A 69 -23.02 -33.96 -16.33
CA ASN A 69 -22.60 -35.04 -15.45
C ASN A 69 -22.06 -34.48 -14.12
N SER A 70 -21.88 -35.36 -13.14
CA SER A 70 -21.43 -34.96 -11.80
C SER A 70 -20.03 -34.32 -11.80
N LEU A 71 -19.13 -34.75 -12.69
CA LEU A 71 -17.78 -34.20 -12.78
C LEU A 71 -17.81 -32.70 -13.13
N TRP A 72 -18.57 -32.29 -14.15
CA TRP A 72 -18.68 -30.88 -14.53
C TRP A 72 -19.30 -30.02 -13.44
N MET A 73 -20.28 -30.55 -12.70
CA MET A 73 -20.84 -29.86 -11.55
C MET A 73 -19.83 -29.69 -10.42
N CYS A 74 -19.03 -30.74 -10.13
CA CYS A 74 -17.96 -30.66 -9.14
C CYS A 74 -16.90 -29.63 -9.55
N LEU A 75 -16.47 -29.62 -10.81
CA LEU A 75 -15.51 -28.63 -11.32
C LEU A 75 -16.06 -27.21 -11.22
N ALA A 76 -17.33 -26.99 -11.56
CA ALA A 76 -17.97 -25.69 -11.39
C ALA A 76 -18.00 -25.24 -9.92
N SER A 77 -18.36 -26.14 -9.00
CA SER A 77 -18.34 -25.84 -7.56
C SER A 77 -16.93 -25.54 -7.03
N ILE A 78 -15.92 -26.30 -7.46
CA ILE A 78 -14.51 -26.04 -7.11
C ILE A 78 -14.09 -24.68 -7.67
N GLY A 79 -14.44 -24.36 -8.91
CA GLY A 79 -14.15 -23.07 -9.52
C GLY A 79 -14.70 -21.90 -8.70
N ILE A 80 -15.97 -21.98 -8.28
CA ILE A 80 -16.56 -20.96 -7.38
C ILE A 80 -15.85 -20.92 -6.03
N GLY A 81 -15.51 -22.07 -5.44
CA GLY A 81 -14.73 -22.12 -4.21
C GLY A 81 -13.36 -21.45 -4.33
N VAL A 82 -12.65 -21.67 -5.45
CA VAL A 82 -11.38 -21.00 -5.77
C VAL A 82 -11.57 -19.49 -5.90
N THR A 83 -12.70 -19.03 -6.45
CA THR A 83 -12.96 -17.57 -6.51
C THR A 83 -13.13 -16.94 -5.13
N PHE A 84 -13.79 -17.62 -4.17
CA PHE A 84 -13.90 -17.12 -2.79
C PHE A 84 -12.53 -17.05 -2.13
N TRP A 85 -11.70 -18.08 -2.31
CA TRP A 85 -10.33 -18.05 -1.82
C TRP A 85 -9.55 -16.88 -2.43
N ALA A 86 -9.61 -16.70 -3.75
CA ALA A 86 -8.88 -15.65 -4.44
C ALA A 86 -9.31 -14.24 -3.96
N GLN A 87 -10.62 -14.01 -3.81
CA GLN A 87 -11.18 -12.74 -3.33
C GLN A 87 -10.69 -12.36 -1.92
N SER A 88 -10.44 -13.34 -1.04
CA SER A 88 -10.01 -13.07 0.34
C SER A 88 -8.50 -13.15 0.56
N TYR A 89 -7.82 -14.06 -0.15
CA TYR A 89 -6.48 -14.49 0.21
C TYR A 89 -5.45 -14.37 -0.91
N ALA A 90 -5.83 -14.06 -2.16
CA ALA A 90 -4.83 -13.92 -3.22
C ALA A 90 -3.82 -12.80 -2.92
N MET A 91 -4.29 -11.61 -2.56
CA MET A 91 -3.43 -10.47 -2.24
C MET A 91 -2.54 -10.72 -1.00
N PRO A 92 -3.06 -11.17 0.16
CA PRO A 92 -2.21 -11.53 1.30
C PRO A 92 -1.24 -12.71 1.03
N THR A 93 -1.59 -13.62 0.12
CA THR A 93 -0.67 -14.72 -0.27
C THR A 93 0.50 -14.20 -1.09
N ALA A 94 0.22 -13.31 -2.06
CA ALA A 94 1.25 -12.66 -2.85
C ALA A 94 2.13 -11.76 -1.98
N PHE A 95 1.51 -10.90 -1.18
CA PHE A 95 2.15 -9.89 -0.37
C PHE A 95 1.85 -10.11 1.12
N PRO A 96 2.56 -11.04 1.79
CA PRO A 96 2.34 -11.33 3.19
C PRO A 96 2.91 -10.18 4.01
N THR A 97 2.04 -9.52 4.76
CA THR A 97 2.48 -8.48 5.67
C THR A 97 3.32 -9.08 6.79
N GLU A 98 4.36 -8.36 7.21
CA GLU A 98 5.18 -8.71 8.36
C GLU A 98 4.91 -7.81 9.57
N GLN A 99 3.66 -7.37 9.73
CA GLN A 99 3.25 -6.55 10.87
C GLN A 99 3.53 -7.25 12.20
N LEU A 100 3.26 -8.56 12.30
CA LEU A 100 3.33 -9.31 13.56
C LEU A 100 4.61 -10.15 13.71
N ASN A 101 5.43 -10.26 12.68
CA ASN A 101 6.55 -11.20 12.62
C ASN A 101 7.79 -10.67 11.86
N ALA A 102 7.88 -9.36 11.65
CA ALA A 102 9.06 -8.72 11.07
C ALA A 102 10.34 -9.05 11.85
N LYS A 103 11.43 -9.27 11.09
CA LYS A 103 12.75 -9.56 11.64
C LYS A 103 13.66 -8.35 11.53
N TYR A 104 14.39 -8.10 12.61
CA TYR A 104 15.28 -6.96 12.74
C TYR A 104 16.70 -7.40 13.06
N TYR A 105 17.66 -6.77 12.39
CA TYR A 105 19.08 -7.10 12.43
C TYR A 105 19.90 -5.88 12.86
N SER A 106 21.15 -6.11 13.26
CA SER A 106 22.11 -5.02 13.45
C SER A 106 22.44 -4.36 12.10
N VAL A 107 22.94 -3.13 12.12
CA VAL A 107 23.43 -2.45 10.90
C VAL A 107 24.54 -3.24 10.21
N GLU A 108 25.45 -3.85 10.98
CA GLU A 108 26.55 -4.66 10.46
C GLU A 108 26.02 -5.90 9.72
N ASP A 109 25.11 -6.65 10.34
CA ASP A 109 24.51 -7.85 9.74
C ASP A 109 23.63 -7.50 8.53
N ALA A 110 22.92 -6.37 8.58
CA ALA A 110 22.03 -5.94 7.51
C ALA A 110 22.78 -5.50 6.25
N ASN A 111 23.99 -4.96 6.38
CA ASN A 111 24.75 -4.37 5.28
C ASN A 111 24.98 -5.33 4.11
N MET A 112 25.07 -6.64 4.35
CA MET A 112 25.25 -7.64 3.30
C MET A 112 23.98 -7.96 2.48
N PHE A 113 22.82 -7.48 2.93
CA PHE A 113 21.52 -7.75 2.31
C PHE A 113 20.94 -6.55 1.56
N ILE A 114 21.52 -5.35 1.74
CA ILE A 114 21.05 -4.14 1.05
C ILE A 114 21.71 -4.07 -0.33
N PRO A 115 20.93 -4.12 -1.43
CA PRO A 115 21.48 -4.00 -2.78
C PRO A 115 22.03 -2.59 -3.03
N GLU A 116 23.12 -2.48 -3.79
CA GLU A 116 23.72 -1.19 -4.16
C GLU A 116 22.79 -0.39 -5.09
N GLU A 117 22.08 -1.09 -5.97
CA GLU A 117 21.14 -0.54 -6.96
C GLU A 117 19.85 0.02 -6.34
N ASP A 118 19.48 -0.41 -5.13
CA ASP A 118 18.34 0.13 -4.37
C ASP A 118 18.70 0.30 -2.89
N SER A 119 19.60 1.24 -2.63
CA SER A 119 20.12 1.56 -1.30
C SER A 119 19.24 2.55 -0.52
N ARG A 120 18.03 2.86 -1.02
CA ARG A 120 17.12 3.80 -0.36
C ARG A 120 16.54 3.20 0.92
N VAL A 121 16.56 3.97 2.02
CA VAL A 121 15.99 3.55 3.30
C VAL A 121 15.12 4.63 3.94
N TYR A 122 14.22 4.19 4.81
CA TYR A 122 13.39 5.04 5.65
C TYR A 122 13.74 4.81 7.12
N VAL A 123 14.07 5.88 7.84
CA VAL A 123 14.47 5.83 9.25
C VAL A 123 13.35 6.38 10.12
N THR A 124 13.06 5.70 11.22
CA THR A 124 12.09 6.14 12.23
C THR A 124 12.78 6.27 13.58
N GLU A 125 12.46 7.31 14.33
CA GLU A 125 12.96 7.54 15.69
C GLU A 125 11.74 7.65 16.62
N ILE A 126 11.42 6.58 17.35
CA ILE A 126 10.23 6.54 18.22
C ILE A 126 10.65 6.02 19.59
N ASN A 127 10.33 6.80 20.64
CA ASN A 127 10.69 6.49 22.03
C ASN A 127 12.20 6.19 22.22
N GLY A 128 13.06 6.90 21.46
CA GLY A 128 14.51 6.69 21.45
C GLY A 128 14.97 5.41 20.75
N GLU A 129 14.06 4.58 20.23
CA GLU A 129 14.40 3.44 19.37
C GLU A 129 14.48 3.89 17.91
N ILE A 130 15.63 3.63 17.29
CA ILE A 130 15.87 3.91 15.88
C ILE A 130 15.69 2.63 15.08
N ARG A 131 14.83 2.70 14.06
CA ARG A 131 14.62 1.60 13.12
C ARG A 131 14.84 2.07 11.69
N ILE A 132 15.46 1.22 10.89
CA ILE A 132 15.74 1.46 9.47
C ILE A 132 14.97 0.44 8.65
N PHE A 133 14.27 0.93 7.64
CA PHE A 133 13.45 0.13 6.74
C PHE A 133 13.91 0.34 5.31
N PRO A 134 14.73 -0.56 4.76
CA PRO A 134 15.15 -0.50 3.38
C PRO A 134 13.98 -0.66 2.42
N ARG A 135 13.91 0.21 1.42
CA ARG A 135 12.86 0.21 0.39
C ARG A 135 12.75 -1.16 -0.29
N TYR A 136 13.89 -1.74 -0.65
CA TYR A 136 13.99 -3.05 -1.29
C TYR A 136 13.32 -4.17 -0.47
N HIS A 137 13.46 -4.17 0.86
CA HIS A 137 12.86 -5.20 1.72
C HIS A 137 11.38 -4.92 2.03
N LEU A 138 10.92 -3.67 1.92
CA LEU A 138 9.52 -3.31 2.12
C LEU A 138 8.62 -3.60 0.92
N GLN A 139 9.17 -3.66 -0.30
CA GLN A 139 8.38 -3.67 -1.53
C GLN A 139 7.48 -4.90 -1.73
N VAL A 140 7.82 -6.05 -1.11
CA VAL A 140 7.03 -7.28 -1.18
C VAL A 140 6.02 -7.39 -0.02
N PRO A 141 6.44 -7.31 1.26
CA PRO A 141 5.50 -7.45 2.37
C PRO A 141 4.58 -6.24 2.53
N HIS A 142 4.95 -5.07 2.01
CA HIS A 142 4.26 -3.78 2.14
C HIS A 142 4.04 -3.26 3.56
N VAL A 143 4.19 -4.10 4.59
CA VAL A 143 4.01 -3.73 5.99
C VAL A 143 5.05 -4.47 6.83
N ALA A 144 5.76 -3.75 7.68
CA ALA A 144 6.67 -4.31 8.68
C ALA A 144 6.38 -3.67 10.04
N GLY A 145 6.09 -4.50 11.05
CA GLY A 145 5.65 -4.01 12.36
C GLY A 145 6.67 -4.23 13.47
N TRP A 146 6.47 -3.50 14.56
CA TRP A 146 7.23 -3.65 15.79
C TRP A 146 6.44 -3.14 16.99
N GLU A 147 6.98 -3.38 18.18
CA GLU A 147 6.42 -2.85 19.43
C GLU A 147 7.50 -2.03 20.14
N SER A 148 7.11 -0.88 20.69
CA SER A 148 7.95 -0.03 21.52
C SER A 148 7.10 0.56 22.65
N GLU A 149 7.57 0.40 23.90
CA GLU A 149 6.87 0.83 25.12
C GLU A 149 5.40 0.37 25.25
N GLY A 150 5.06 -0.80 24.71
CA GLY A 150 3.70 -1.35 24.75
C GLY A 150 2.77 -0.82 23.65
N THR A 151 3.26 0.07 22.78
CA THR A 151 2.55 0.52 21.59
C THR A 151 3.07 -0.25 20.37
N GLY A 152 2.15 -0.84 19.61
CA GLY A 152 2.46 -1.48 18.34
C GLY A 152 2.51 -0.45 17.22
N TYR A 153 3.57 -0.48 16.42
CA TYR A 153 3.79 0.39 15.26
C TYR A 153 3.98 -0.47 14.01
N ALA A 154 3.70 0.11 12.85
CA ALA A 154 4.05 -0.47 11.58
C ALA A 154 4.49 0.60 10.59
N ILE A 155 5.49 0.29 9.78
CA ILE A 155 5.73 1.03 8.55
C ILE A 155 4.96 0.31 7.44
N THR A 156 4.24 1.07 6.64
CA THR A 156 3.60 0.62 5.41
C THR A 156 4.37 1.19 4.22
N TYR A 157 4.41 0.50 3.09
CA TYR A 157 5.12 0.96 1.90
C TYR A 157 4.43 0.52 0.61
N CYS A 158 4.13 1.48 -0.28
CA CYS A 158 3.69 1.20 -1.64
C CYS A 158 4.82 1.48 -2.64
N GLY A 159 5.22 0.44 -3.38
CA GLY A 159 6.26 0.56 -4.41
C GLY A 159 5.89 1.47 -5.59
N LEU A 160 4.59 1.60 -5.89
CA LEU A 160 4.09 2.41 -7.02
C LEU A 160 4.09 3.89 -6.71
N SER A 161 3.63 4.26 -5.50
CA SER A 161 3.67 5.65 -5.03
C SER A 161 4.98 6.05 -4.39
N ASN A 162 5.89 5.11 -4.15
CA ASN A 162 7.11 5.29 -3.35
C ASN A 162 6.81 5.93 -1.99
N LEU A 163 5.76 5.43 -1.32
CA LEU A 163 5.23 6.04 -0.11
C LEU A 163 5.44 5.15 1.13
N PRO A 164 6.35 5.52 2.04
CA PRO A 164 6.38 5.00 3.41
C PRO A 164 5.37 5.76 4.29
N MET A 165 4.67 5.05 5.17
CA MET A 165 3.88 5.68 6.24
C MET A 165 4.05 4.89 7.52
N VAL A 166 4.41 5.57 8.61
CA VAL A 166 4.59 4.94 9.92
C VAL A 166 3.35 5.20 10.76
N VAL A 167 2.76 4.14 11.28
CA VAL A 167 1.45 4.18 11.91
C VAL A 167 1.41 3.41 13.21
N GLU A 168 0.58 3.87 14.14
CA GLU A 168 0.15 3.03 15.26
C GLU A 168 -0.81 1.94 14.78
N THR A 169 -0.57 0.72 15.23
CA THR A 169 -1.36 -0.46 14.85
C THR A 169 -2.64 -0.61 15.65
N ASP A 170 -2.84 0.17 16.71
CA ASP A 170 -4.13 0.31 17.38
C ASP A 170 -4.62 1.74 17.22
N TYR A 171 -5.69 1.90 16.45
CA TYR A 171 -6.34 3.19 16.20
C TYR A 171 -7.67 3.31 16.96
N GLY A 172 -7.80 2.60 18.08
CA GLY A 172 -8.98 2.59 18.95
C GLY A 172 -9.95 1.44 18.69
N LEU A 173 -9.57 0.47 17.86
CA LEU A 173 -10.32 -0.76 17.60
C LEU A 173 -9.58 -2.02 18.08
N GLY A 174 -8.49 -1.85 18.84
CA GLY A 174 -7.58 -2.91 19.25
C GLY A 174 -6.45 -3.11 18.25
N THR A 175 -5.57 -4.07 18.53
CA THR A 175 -4.44 -4.42 17.65
C THR A 175 -4.95 -4.84 16.27
N SER A 176 -4.54 -4.10 15.25
CA SER A 176 -4.83 -4.43 13.85
C SER A 176 -4.06 -5.64 13.35
N ASP A 177 -4.58 -6.27 12.30
CA ASP A 177 -3.83 -7.16 11.42
C ASP A 177 -4.02 -6.62 9.99
N LEU A 178 -3.13 -5.69 9.62
CA LEU A 178 -3.16 -5.05 8.32
C LEU A 178 -2.67 -6.03 7.26
N GLN A 179 -3.50 -6.20 6.23
CA GLN A 179 -3.20 -6.99 5.06
C GLN A 179 -3.47 -6.17 3.81
N VAL A 180 -2.80 -6.49 2.71
CA VAL A 180 -3.09 -5.85 1.42
C VAL A 180 -4.51 -6.22 0.98
N LEU A 181 -5.35 -5.21 0.80
CA LEU A 181 -6.67 -5.36 0.17
C LEU A 181 -6.54 -5.27 -1.35
N GLY A 182 -5.74 -4.31 -1.81
CA GLY A 182 -5.53 -3.98 -3.20
C GLY A 182 -4.91 -2.60 -3.31
N GLN A 183 -5.23 -1.88 -4.37
CA GLN A 183 -4.80 -0.50 -4.57
C GLN A 183 -5.88 0.28 -5.32
N ALA A 184 -5.73 1.59 -5.37
CA ALA A 184 -6.46 2.47 -6.27
C ALA A 184 -5.58 3.69 -6.55
N HIS A 185 -5.60 4.19 -7.79
CA HIS A 185 -4.80 5.35 -8.20
C HIS A 185 -3.31 5.18 -7.86
N ASN A 186 -2.74 4.02 -8.17
CA ASN A 186 -1.35 3.65 -7.86
C ASN A 186 -0.95 3.81 -6.38
N ASN A 187 -1.90 3.72 -5.44
CA ASN A 187 -1.65 3.75 -4.00
C ASN A 187 -2.38 2.61 -3.27
N LEU A 188 -1.71 2.03 -2.27
CA LEU A 188 -2.20 0.86 -1.54
C LEU A 188 -3.45 1.16 -0.72
N ILE A 189 -4.32 0.14 -0.65
CA ILE A 189 -5.40 0.05 0.31
C ILE A 189 -5.15 -1.19 1.16
N PHE A 190 -5.11 -1.00 2.47
CA PHE A 190 -5.04 -2.09 3.44
C PHE A 190 -6.43 -2.47 3.91
N LYS A 191 -6.58 -3.71 4.37
CA LYS A 191 -7.70 -4.15 5.20
C LYS A 191 -7.17 -4.54 6.56
N ASP A 192 -7.88 -4.18 7.61
CA ASP A 192 -7.69 -4.78 8.92
C ASP A 192 -8.63 -5.98 9.05
N VAL A 193 -8.06 -7.18 9.14
CA VAL A 193 -8.86 -8.41 9.19
C VAL A 193 -9.54 -8.63 10.54
N ASN A 194 -9.12 -7.91 11.60
CA ASN A 194 -9.71 -8.05 12.94
C ASN A 194 -11.05 -7.32 13.07
N ASN A 195 -11.25 -6.22 12.34
CA ASN A 195 -12.45 -5.37 12.46
C ASN A 195 -13.14 -5.06 11.12
N GLY A 196 -12.52 -5.39 9.97
CA GLY A 196 -13.11 -5.19 8.65
C GLY A 196 -13.02 -3.75 8.12
N THR A 197 -12.20 -2.89 8.73
CA THR A 197 -11.86 -1.57 8.21
C THR A 197 -10.96 -1.70 6.98
N ALA A 198 -11.08 -0.76 6.04
CA ALA A 198 -10.10 -0.57 4.97
C ALA A 198 -9.39 0.78 5.18
N ILE A 199 -8.10 0.88 4.83
CA ILE A 199 -7.30 2.09 5.06
C ILE A 199 -6.60 2.47 3.76
N GLN A 200 -6.88 3.67 3.24
CA GLN A 200 -6.12 4.22 2.10
C GLN A 200 -4.78 4.73 2.59
N GLN A 201 -3.67 4.20 2.08
CA GLN A 201 -2.34 4.51 2.62
C GLN A 201 -2.01 6.01 2.56
N ILE A 202 -2.22 6.66 1.42
CA ILE A 202 -1.80 8.06 1.25
C ILE A 202 -2.58 9.05 2.10
N THR A 203 -3.85 8.80 2.40
CA THR A 203 -4.65 9.70 3.25
C THR A 203 -4.73 9.22 4.69
N MET A 204 -4.34 7.97 4.97
CA MET A 204 -4.63 7.25 6.21
C MET A 204 -6.11 7.30 6.63
N GLN A 205 -6.99 7.48 5.65
CA GLN A 205 -8.42 7.47 5.87
C GLN A 205 -8.88 6.03 6.14
N SER A 206 -9.41 5.80 7.34
CA SER A 206 -10.09 4.59 7.71
C SER A 206 -11.53 4.59 7.18
N GLU A 207 -11.87 3.57 6.43
CA GLU A 207 -13.19 3.36 5.87
C GLU A 207 -14.08 2.57 6.82
N PHE A 208 -15.37 2.91 6.82
CA PHE A 208 -16.41 2.24 7.62
C PHE A 208 -16.28 2.41 9.14
N THR A 209 -15.46 3.36 9.58
CA THR A 209 -15.26 3.74 10.98
C THR A 209 -14.91 5.23 11.08
N ASP A 210 -15.15 5.83 12.24
CA ASP A 210 -14.74 7.21 12.54
C ASP A 210 -13.35 7.27 13.20
N HIS A 211 -12.72 6.11 13.41
CA HIS A 211 -11.40 5.99 14.03
C HIS A 211 -10.28 6.29 13.03
N THR A 212 -9.31 7.10 13.44
CA THR A 212 -8.18 7.52 12.59
C THR A 212 -6.87 6.96 13.11
N THR A 213 -5.97 6.64 12.19
CA THR A 213 -4.64 6.16 12.51
C THR A 213 -3.70 7.31 12.87
N THR A 214 -2.95 7.18 13.97
CA THR A 214 -1.86 8.10 14.30
C THR A 214 -0.68 7.86 13.36
N VAL A 215 -0.18 8.91 12.71
CA VAL A 215 0.96 8.85 11.80
C VAL A 215 2.20 9.44 12.47
N HIS A 216 3.33 8.75 12.36
CA HIS A 216 4.61 9.16 12.91
C HIS A 216 5.60 9.57 11.82
N PRO A 217 6.56 10.46 12.13
CA PRO A 217 7.59 10.83 11.18
C PRO A 217 8.48 9.65 10.76
N ASN A 218 8.88 9.68 9.50
CA ASN A 218 10.01 8.93 9.00
C ASN A 218 10.95 9.89 8.26
N THR A 219 12.17 9.46 7.97
CA THR A 219 13.16 10.22 7.23
C THR A 219 13.71 9.37 6.10
N GLN A 220 13.61 9.87 4.86
CA GLN A 220 14.20 9.22 3.70
C GLN A 220 15.69 9.58 3.58
N MET A 221 16.55 8.57 3.36
CA MET A 221 17.98 8.77 3.08
C MET A 221 18.58 7.54 2.38
N ASP A 222 19.85 7.63 1.99
CA ASP A 222 20.61 6.49 1.47
C ASP A 222 21.20 5.64 2.59
N TRP A 223 21.37 4.34 2.34
CA TRP A 223 21.88 3.37 3.30
C TRP A 223 23.23 3.76 3.91
N GLU A 224 24.17 4.25 3.10
CA GLU A 224 25.50 4.69 3.57
C GLU A 224 25.42 5.84 4.58
N LYS A 225 24.48 6.75 4.38
CA LYS A 225 24.20 7.84 5.32
C LYS A 225 23.57 7.29 6.58
N ALA A 226 22.54 6.45 6.44
CA ALA A 226 21.82 5.87 7.57
C ALA A 226 22.73 5.06 8.51
N LYS A 227 23.59 4.19 7.98
CA LYS A 227 24.51 3.38 8.80
C LYS A 227 25.57 4.22 9.50
N THR A 228 25.95 5.37 8.92
CA THR A 228 26.89 6.31 9.54
C THR A 228 26.23 7.10 10.66
N MET A 229 25.00 7.57 10.44
CA MET A 229 24.24 8.35 11.41
C MET A 229 23.72 7.51 12.57
N TYR A 230 23.34 6.26 12.31
CA TYR A 230 22.64 5.40 13.25
C TYR A 230 23.27 3.98 13.32
N PRO A 231 24.54 3.86 13.76
CA PRO A 231 25.24 2.57 13.78
C PRO A 231 24.59 1.52 14.68
N ASP A 232 23.86 1.95 15.71
CA ASP A 232 23.20 1.07 16.68
C ASP A 232 21.72 0.79 16.34
N ALA A 233 21.25 1.22 15.16
CA ALA A 233 19.87 1.02 14.75
C ALA A 233 19.52 -0.45 14.48
N LYS A 234 18.23 -0.76 14.56
CA LYS A 234 17.66 -2.04 14.13
C LYS A 234 17.16 -1.95 12.71
N VAL A 235 17.57 -2.86 11.85
CA VAL A 235 17.27 -2.82 10.41
C VAL A 235 16.31 -3.94 10.05
N TYR A 236 15.21 -3.58 9.40
CA TYR A 236 14.24 -4.55 8.88
C TYR A 236 14.81 -5.27 7.64
N ILE A 237 14.76 -6.60 7.63
CA ILE A 237 15.16 -7.42 6.47
C ILE A 237 14.10 -8.47 6.19
N TYR A 238 13.53 -8.41 4.99
CA TYR A 238 12.63 -9.44 4.48
C TYR A 238 13.43 -10.57 3.81
N GLY A 239 13.17 -11.82 4.19
CA GLY A 239 13.99 -12.97 3.77
C GLY A 239 13.90 -13.34 2.29
N MET A 240 12.81 -12.99 1.59
CA MET A 240 12.58 -13.32 0.17
C MET A 240 12.76 -14.82 -0.18
N GLU A 241 12.48 -15.71 0.77
CA GLU A 241 12.77 -17.16 0.65
C GLU A 241 11.67 -17.95 -0.10
N ARG A 242 10.49 -17.34 -0.35
CA ARG A 242 9.35 -18.06 -0.92
C ARG A 242 9.49 -18.11 -2.44
N LEU A 243 9.09 -19.23 -3.06
CA LEU A 243 9.08 -19.36 -4.53
C LEU A 243 8.26 -18.23 -5.20
N ILE A 244 7.18 -17.80 -4.56
CA ILE A 244 6.35 -16.69 -5.05
C ILE A 244 7.09 -15.35 -4.99
N ASP A 245 8.03 -15.15 -4.04
CA ASP A 245 8.82 -13.92 -3.95
C ASP A 245 9.68 -13.75 -5.19
N SER A 246 10.40 -14.79 -5.60
CA SER A 246 11.22 -14.75 -6.82
C SER A 246 10.39 -14.48 -8.07
N ILE A 247 9.16 -15.01 -8.13
CA ILE A 247 8.23 -14.75 -9.23
C ILE A 247 7.77 -13.29 -9.20
N LEU A 248 7.37 -12.79 -8.03
CA LEU A 248 6.91 -11.39 -7.88
C LEU A 248 8.02 -10.40 -8.19
N LEU A 249 9.23 -10.61 -7.66
CA LEU A 249 10.40 -9.78 -7.99
C LEU A 249 10.66 -9.80 -9.50
N GLY A 250 10.71 -10.99 -10.12
CA GLY A 250 10.92 -11.08 -11.57
C GLY A 250 9.81 -10.44 -12.42
N LEU A 251 8.57 -10.39 -11.92
CA LEU A 251 7.44 -9.76 -12.61
C LEU A 251 7.37 -8.24 -12.40
N PHE A 252 7.73 -7.75 -11.21
CA PHE A 252 7.49 -6.37 -10.80
C PHE A 252 8.74 -5.51 -10.73
N GLU A 253 9.96 -6.06 -10.65
CA GLU A 253 11.19 -5.28 -10.49
C GLU A 253 11.39 -4.28 -11.63
N LYS A 254 11.38 -4.75 -12.88
CA LYS A 254 11.53 -3.87 -14.04
C LYS A 254 10.37 -2.85 -14.15
N PRO A 255 9.08 -3.25 -14.05
CA PRO A 255 7.99 -2.28 -14.01
C PRO A 255 8.11 -1.25 -12.87
N LEU A 256 8.62 -1.65 -11.69
CA LEU A 256 8.84 -0.73 -10.58
C LEU A 256 10.01 0.23 -10.84
N GLN A 257 11.08 -0.23 -11.49
CA GLN A 257 12.17 0.64 -11.95
C GLN A 257 11.63 1.66 -12.96
N GLU A 258 10.87 1.20 -13.96
CA GLU A 258 10.21 2.07 -14.96
C GLU A 258 9.20 3.04 -14.32
N GLN A 259 8.47 2.60 -13.30
CA GLN A 259 7.54 3.41 -12.51
C GLN A 259 8.23 4.55 -11.75
N ARG A 260 9.48 4.33 -11.29
CA ARG A 260 10.29 5.31 -10.55
C ARG A 260 11.17 6.17 -11.46
N ASP A 261 11.37 5.77 -12.70
CA ASP A 261 12.18 6.51 -13.67
C ASP A 261 11.48 7.82 -14.07
N ILE A 262 12.08 8.95 -13.67
CA ILE A 262 11.58 10.31 -13.92
C ILE A 262 11.51 10.66 -15.41
N ASP A 263 12.33 10.02 -16.24
CA ASP A 263 12.39 10.23 -17.69
C ASP A 263 11.36 9.36 -18.43
N ASN A 264 10.80 8.36 -17.77
CA ASN A 264 9.70 7.57 -18.31
C ASN A 264 8.35 8.26 -18.02
N PRO A 265 7.56 8.65 -19.03
CA PRO A 265 6.26 9.28 -18.79
C PRO A 265 5.19 8.31 -18.25
N ASP A 266 5.36 7.00 -18.47
CA ASP A 266 4.31 6.02 -18.22
C ASP A 266 4.31 5.51 -16.78
N PHE A 267 3.13 5.47 -16.16
CA PHE A 267 2.89 4.78 -14.90
C PHE A 267 2.52 3.33 -15.17
N MET A 268 2.82 2.42 -14.23
CA MET A 268 2.49 1.00 -14.35
C MET A 268 1.00 0.77 -14.61
N PHE A 269 0.13 1.56 -13.98
CA PHE A 269 -1.30 1.57 -14.21
C PHE A 269 -1.77 2.98 -14.60
N ASP A 270 -2.47 3.08 -15.73
CA ASP A 270 -3.04 4.31 -16.26
C ASP A 270 -4.35 4.67 -15.52
N THR A 271 -4.22 5.02 -14.24
CA THR A 271 -5.33 5.30 -13.31
C THR A 271 -5.25 6.69 -12.67
N LEU A 272 -4.32 7.53 -13.14
CA LEU A 272 -4.03 8.85 -12.59
C LEU A 272 -4.49 9.96 -13.54
N ASN A 273 -4.97 11.06 -12.97
CA ASN A 273 -5.16 12.30 -13.69
C ASN A 273 -3.87 13.13 -13.66
N LEU A 274 -3.08 13.01 -14.72
CA LEU A 274 -1.79 13.70 -14.86
C LEU A 274 -1.90 15.14 -15.42
N ALA A 275 -3.02 15.81 -15.20
CA ALA A 275 -3.24 17.19 -15.67
C ALA A 275 -2.43 18.24 -14.90
N ASP A 276 -1.98 17.93 -13.69
CA ASP A 276 -1.14 18.84 -12.89
C ASP A 276 0.30 18.83 -13.39
N SER A 277 0.72 19.95 -13.98
CA SER A 277 2.06 20.12 -14.56
C SER A 277 2.98 21.01 -13.70
N ARG A 278 2.67 21.21 -12.41
CA ARG A 278 3.47 22.09 -11.54
C ARG A 278 4.86 21.51 -11.25
N LEU A 279 4.97 20.17 -11.19
CA LEU A 279 6.21 19.39 -11.11
C LEU A 279 6.11 18.20 -12.07
N ASN A 280 7.23 17.50 -12.32
CA ASN A 280 7.18 16.23 -13.03
C ASN A 280 6.35 15.22 -12.21
N PRO A 281 5.38 14.50 -12.80
CA PRO A 281 4.56 13.52 -12.08
C PRO A 281 5.34 12.45 -11.31
N LYS A 282 6.56 12.14 -11.71
CA LYS A 282 7.45 11.17 -11.04
C LYS A 282 8.52 11.81 -10.15
N SER A 283 8.52 13.13 -10.02
CA SER A 283 9.33 13.78 -8.98
C SER A 283 8.93 13.23 -7.61
N GLU A 284 9.91 12.69 -6.89
CA GLU A 284 9.77 12.35 -5.47
C GLU A 284 9.70 13.64 -4.67
N ILE A 285 8.60 13.87 -3.95
CA ILE A 285 8.40 15.09 -3.14
C ILE A 285 8.41 14.79 -1.64
N LEU A 286 8.53 15.83 -0.84
CA LEU A 286 8.14 15.82 0.56
C LEU A 286 6.72 16.38 0.70
N GLY A 287 5.74 15.49 0.88
CA GLY A 287 4.34 15.88 1.11
C GLY A 287 4.06 16.10 2.60
N TYR A 288 3.32 17.16 2.94
CA TYR A 288 2.78 17.37 4.29
C TYR A 288 1.26 17.63 4.20
N ASP A 289 0.50 16.97 5.06
CA ASP A 289 -0.94 17.08 5.19
C ASP A 289 -1.31 17.19 6.68
N ASN A 290 -1.95 18.28 7.06
CA ASN A 290 -2.46 18.49 8.42
C ASN A 290 -3.96 18.21 8.56
N GLY A 291 -4.57 17.58 7.55
CA GLY A 291 -5.99 17.28 7.45
C GLY A 291 -6.84 18.44 6.95
N THR A 292 -6.30 19.66 6.88
CA THR A 292 -7.01 20.85 6.39
C THR A 292 -6.39 21.44 5.13
N GLN A 293 -5.06 21.46 5.06
CA GLN A 293 -4.29 21.94 3.94
C GLN A 293 -3.11 21.01 3.67
N GLN A 294 -2.69 20.97 2.40
CA GLN A 294 -1.64 20.10 1.93
C GLN A 294 -0.58 20.88 1.17
N ILE A 295 0.68 20.51 1.36
CA ILE A 295 1.80 21.11 0.65
C ILE A 295 2.73 20.02 0.10
N ALA A 296 3.17 20.21 -1.13
CA ALA A 296 4.20 19.43 -1.79
C ALA A 296 5.47 20.27 -1.86
N ILE A 297 6.57 19.73 -1.34
CA ILE A 297 7.86 20.41 -1.33
C ILE A 297 8.82 19.64 -2.24
N ASP A 298 9.31 20.32 -3.28
CA ASP A 298 10.38 19.82 -4.13
C ASP A 298 11.68 19.66 -3.31
N PRO A 299 12.33 18.48 -3.33
CA PRO A 299 13.59 18.29 -2.64
C PRO A 299 14.68 19.30 -3.02
N ASP A 300 14.73 19.77 -4.27
CA ASP A 300 15.73 20.74 -4.70
C ASP A 300 15.47 22.13 -4.11
N PHE A 301 14.19 22.53 -4.01
CA PHE A 301 13.82 23.73 -3.27
C PHE A 301 14.20 23.61 -1.80
N ALA A 302 13.90 22.49 -1.15
CA ALA A 302 14.21 22.29 0.25
C ALA A 302 15.71 22.35 0.53
N ARG A 303 16.54 21.69 -0.30
CA ARG A 303 18.02 21.76 -0.20
C ARG A 303 18.57 23.17 -0.36
N ALA A 304 17.97 23.96 -1.26
CA ALA A 304 18.41 25.34 -1.51
C ALA A 304 17.95 26.32 -0.41
N ASN A 305 16.98 25.95 0.42
CA ASN A 305 16.30 26.84 1.35
C ASN A 305 16.26 26.26 2.78
N ASP A 306 17.39 25.75 3.28
CA ASP A 306 17.51 25.35 4.69
C ASP A 306 17.13 26.52 5.63
N GLY A 307 16.30 26.22 6.62
CA GLY A 307 15.76 27.22 7.55
C GLY A 307 14.59 28.04 7.02
N PHE A 308 14.07 27.75 5.82
CA PHE A 308 12.87 28.41 5.32
C PHE A 308 11.65 28.10 6.18
N VAL A 309 11.01 29.14 6.70
CA VAL A 309 9.82 29.06 7.56
C VAL A 309 8.60 29.51 6.77
N PHE A 310 7.51 28.75 6.89
CA PHE A 310 6.23 29.06 6.27
C PHE A 310 5.07 28.66 7.19
N GLU A 311 3.90 29.25 6.93
CA GLU A 311 2.66 28.96 7.64
C GLU A 311 1.75 28.15 6.70
N LEU A 312 1.17 27.06 7.22
CA LEU A 312 0.16 26.26 6.54
C LEU A 312 -1.05 26.13 7.47
N ASN A 313 -2.03 27.01 7.26
CA ASN A 313 -3.12 27.24 8.20
C ASN A 313 -2.61 27.60 9.61
N ASP A 314 -2.83 26.73 10.61
CA ASP A 314 -2.44 26.95 12.00
C ASP A 314 -1.03 26.40 12.32
N ASP A 315 -0.38 25.71 11.36
CA ASP A 315 0.95 25.13 11.54
C ASP A 315 2.03 26.10 11.04
N VAL A 316 3.04 26.32 11.86
CA VAL A 316 4.28 27.02 11.45
C VAL A 316 5.38 25.99 11.33
N LEU A 317 5.90 25.85 10.10
CA LEU A 317 6.80 24.79 9.71
C LEU A 317 8.11 25.36 9.19
N GLN A 318 9.19 24.63 9.40
CA GLN A 318 10.53 24.99 8.93
C GLN A 318 11.16 23.82 8.19
N ILE A 319 11.76 24.11 7.04
CA ILE A 319 12.61 23.16 6.33
C ILE A 319 13.95 23.05 7.06
N SER A 320 14.37 21.82 7.37
CA SER A 320 15.69 21.52 7.94
C SER A 320 16.40 20.48 7.07
N THR A 321 17.62 20.78 6.64
CA THR A 321 18.41 19.87 5.81
C THR A 321 19.90 20.00 6.05
N ASP A 322 20.62 18.88 5.92
CA ASP A 322 22.09 18.85 5.88
C ASP A 322 22.64 18.74 4.45
N GLY A 323 21.77 18.94 3.45
CA GLY A 323 22.03 18.76 2.02
C GLY A 323 21.57 17.39 1.49
N ASP A 324 21.82 16.32 2.25
CA ASP A 324 21.46 14.95 1.83
C ASP A 324 20.07 14.57 2.35
N VAL A 325 19.81 14.90 3.61
CA VAL A 325 18.61 14.55 4.35
C VAL A 325 17.74 15.79 4.50
N ILE A 326 16.45 15.65 4.23
CA ILE A 326 15.47 16.73 4.33
C ILE A 326 14.44 16.33 5.38
N LYS A 327 14.14 17.25 6.29
CA LYS A 327 13.12 17.11 7.33
C LYS A 327 12.24 18.36 7.33
N LEU A 328 10.99 18.16 7.70
CA LEU A 328 10.09 19.25 8.05
C LEU A 328 9.91 19.25 9.57
N VAL A 329 10.12 20.39 10.21
CA VAL A 329 10.03 20.52 11.66
C VAL A 329 9.03 21.60 12.06
N ASN A 330 8.41 21.44 13.23
CA ASN A 330 7.54 22.44 13.83
C ASN A 330 8.34 23.51 14.59
N THR A 331 7.65 24.47 15.22
CA THR A 331 8.26 25.55 16.01
C THR A 331 9.06 25.09 17.23
N MET A 332 8.85 23.85 17.69
CA MET A 332 9.62 23.23 18.78
C MET A 332 10.87 22.50 18.26
N GLY A 333 11.08 22.47 16.95
CA GLY A 333 12.16 21.73 16.29
C GLY A 333 11.90 20.23 16.19
N GLU A 334 10.67 19.79 16.45
CA GLU A 334 10.29 18.39 16.34
C GLU A 334 9.90 18.09 14.89
N GLN A 335 10.35 16.94 14.38
CA GLN A 335 10.01 16.50 13.04
C GLN A 335 8.52 16.15 12.94
N VAL A 336 7.85 16.63 11.90
CA VAL A 336 6.45 16.30 11.63
C VAL A 336 6.33 15.13 10.64
N ALA A 337 5.20 14.43 10.69
CA ALA A 337 4.93 13.33 9.78
C ALA A 337 4.76 13.86 8.34
N THR A 338 5.44 13.21 7.40
CA THR A 338 5.48 13.61 5.99
C THR A 338 5.47 12.40 5.09
N HIS A 339 4.92 12.57 3.89
CA HIS A 339 4.91 11.59 2.80
C HIS A 339 6.25 11.67 2.06
N ASN A 340 7.32 11.22 2.70
CA ASN A 340 8.67 11.30 2.16
C ASN A 340 8.82 10.46 0.89
N GLY A 341 9.17 11.11 -0.22
CA GLY A 341 9.51 10.44 -1.47
C GLY A 341 8.34 10.07 -2.34
N VAL A 342 7.11 10.47 -1.98
CA VAL A 342 5.93 10.15 -2.78
C VAL A 342 6.03 10.79 -4.17
N HIS A 343 5.64 10.07 -5.21
CA HIS A 343 5.61 10.63 -6.56
C HIS A 343 4.54 11.73 -6.67
N PHE A 344 4.92 12.91 -7.17
CA PHE A 344 4.05 14.09 -7.23
C PHE A 344 2.71 13.85 -7.96
N GLY A 345 2.70 13.12 -9.07
CA GLY A 345 1.49 12.84 -9.84
C GLY A 345 0.48 11.98 -9.06
N ILE A 346 0.97 11.11 -8.19
CA ILE A 346 0.12 10.34 -7.27
C ILE A 346 -0.33 11.25 -6.12
N TRP A 347 0.55 12.06 -5.54
CA TRP A 347 0.17 13.05 -4.53
C TRP A 347 -0.94 13.99 -5.02
N ALA A 348 -0.77 14.61 -6.19
CA ALA A 348 -1.73 15.53 -6.78
C ALA A 348 -3.08 14.88 -7.14
N GLN A 349 -3.10 13.56 -7.37
CA GLN A 349 -4.34 12.81 -7.58
C GLN A 349 -5.21 12.77 -6.30
N PHE A 350 -4.59 12.70 -5.13
CA PHE A 350 -5.30 12.69 -3.84
C PHE A 350 -5.47 14.09 -3.25
N PHE A 351 -4.52 15.00 -3.53
CA PHE A 351 -4.49 16.36 -3.01
C PHE A 351 -4.35 17.39 -4.14
N PRO A 352 -5.37 17.52 -5.03
CA PRO A 352 -5.26 18.35 -6.24
C PRO A 352 -5.07 19.85 -5.94
N ASN A 353 -5.51 20.30 -4.76
CA ASN A 353 -5.39 21.69 -4.32
C ASN A 353 -4.12 21.95 -3.48
N THR A 354 -3.21 20.97 -3.40
CA THR A 354 -1.97 21.12 -2.64
C THR A 354 -1.18 22.35 -3.07
N GLU A 355 -0.59 23.08 -2.13
CA GLU A 355 0.41 24.10 -2.44
C GLU A 355 1.72 23.45 -2.89
N VAL A 356 2.52 24.13 -3.72
CA VAL A 356 3.77 23.56 -4.25
C VAL A 356 4.90 24.54 -4.02
N LEU A 357 5.90 24.12 -3.23
CA LEU A 357 7.18 24.81 -3.07
C LEU A 357 8.20 24.17 -4.01
N LYS A 358 8.80 24.96 -4.90
CA LYS A 358 9.70 24.50 -5.95
C LYS A 358 10.71 25.56 -6.38
#